data_AF-A0A5M3W6I8-F1
#
_entry.id   AF-A0A5M3W6I8-F1
#
_cell.length_a   1.000
_cell.length_b   1.000
_cell.length_c   1.000
_cell.angle_alpha   90.00
_cell.angle_beta   90.00
_cell.angle_gamma   90.00
#
_symmetry.space_group_name_H-M   'P 1'
#
loop_
_entity.id
_entity.type
_entity.pdbx_description
1 polymer ?
#
loop_
_entity_poly.entity_id
_entity_poly.type
_entity_poly.pdbx_seq_one_letter_code
_entity_poly.pdbx_strand_id
1 'polypeptide(L)'
;MREPVVEVAPARGAVKAVAMVLHGGQEVGRTPTTARQLAVLRMLPFAWALTRAGADHGLAVWRVRYRVRGWNGSEASPVADVDQVLTRLRHEHDVPVILVGHSMGARTALRVAGHPNVVGVAALAPWVPEGEPVTQLAARRILLIHGTADRITSPAATHTYARHAAEVATEVRLIDIPGEGHAMLRKPRLWHDLTTEFTLSLI
;
A
#
# COMPACT_ATOMS: atom_id res chain seq x y z
N MET A 1 14.34 20.32 1.02
CA MET A 1 14.37 18.84 1.16
C MET A 1 14.04 18.24 -0.20
N ARG A 2 14.61 17.09 -0.58
CA ARG A 2 14.20 16.39 -1.82
C ARG A 2 12.74 15.99 -1.70
N GLU A 3 11.96 16.04 -2.78
CA GLU A 3 10.56 15.57 -2.81
C GLU A 3 10.49 14.04 -2.96
N PRO A 4 9.37 13.40 -2.58
CA PRO A 4 9.14 12.01 -2.95
C PRO A 4 9.11 11.86 -4.47
N VAL A 5 9.64 10.75 -4.98
CA VAL A 5 9.68 10.48 -6.43
C VAL A 5 8.46 9.64 -6.80
N VAL A 6 7.77 10.03 -7.87
CA VAL A 6 6.63 9.30 -8.41
C VAL A 6 6.99 8.79 -9.81
N GLU A 7 6.83 7.48 -10.02
CA GLU A 7 6.94 6.85 -11.33
C GLU A 7 5.54 6.39 -11.76
N VAL A 8 5.11 6.83 -12.95
CA VAL A 8 3.74 6.56 -13.45
C VAL A 8 3.79 5.59 -14.62
N ALA A 9 3.04 4.49 -14.51
CA ALA A 9 2.61 3.70 -15.66
C ALA A 9 1.21 4.15 -16.06
N PRO A 10 1.02 4.70 -17.28
CA PRO A 10 -0.25 5.29 -17.67
C PRO A 10 -1.32 4.23 -17.93
N ALA A 11 -2.58 4.62 -17.73
CA ALA A 11 -3.72 3.89 -18.27
C ALA A 11 -3.74 3.96 -19.81
N ARG A 12 -4.46 3.03 -20.46
CA ARG A 12 -4.79 3.15 -21.88
C ARG A 12 -6.10 3.94 -21.99
N GLY A 13 -6.03 5.14 -22.57
CA GLY A 13 -7.18 6.05 -22.66
C GLY A 13 -7.35 6.91 -21.40
N ALA A 14 -8.60 7.24 -21.05
CA ALA A 14 -8.90 8.08 -19.91
C ALA A 14 -8.56 7.38 -18.58
N VAL A 15 -7.91 8.10 -17.67
CA VAL A 15 -7.64 7.63 -16.31
C VAL A 15 -8.97 7.62 -15.53
N LYS A 16 -9.40 6.43 -15.11
CA LYS A 16 -10.62 6.23 -14.31
C LYS A 16 -10.33 5.94 -12.84
N ALA A 17 -9.14 5.42 -12.54
CA ALA A 17 -8.68 5.15 -11.19
C ALA A 17 -7.14 5.11 -11.15
N VAL A 18 -6.58 5.24 -9.95
CA VAL A 18 -5.14 5.10 -9.71
C VAL A 18 -4.85 4.03 -8.65
N ALA A 19 -3.98 3.08 -8.97
CA ALA A 19 -3.36 2.22 -7.97
C ALA A 19 -2.03 2.83 -7.54
N MET A 20 -1.93 3.24 -6.27
CA MET A 20 -0.71 3.80 -5.70
C MET A 20 0.08 2.73 -4.95
N VAL A 21 1.28 2.42 -5.44
CA VAL A 21 2.13 1.35 -4.91
C VAL A 21 3.21 1.91 -4.00
N LEU A 22 3.25 1.39 -2.77
CA LEU A 22 3.98 1.90 -1.63
C LEU A 22 4.95 0.84 -1.08
N HIS A 23 6.26 1.12 -1.18
CA HIS A 23 7.27 0.16 -0.76
C HIS A 23 7.48 0.11 0.76
N GLY A 24 8.10 -0.97 1.25
CA GLY A 24 8.52 -1.10 2.65
C GLY A 24 9.71 -0.21 3.00
N GLY A 25 10.09 -0.18 4.27
CA GLY A 25 11.18 0.66 4.74
C GLY A 25 11.75 0.16 6.06
N GLN A 26 12.08 1.09 6.93
CA GLN A 26 12.62 0.82 8.26
C GLN A 26 11.83 1.58 9.31
N GLU A 27 11.88 1.15 10.55
CA GLU A 27 11.28 1.89 11.66
C GLU A 27 12.01 3.24 11.87
N VAL A 28 13.34 3.22 11.82
CA VAL A 28 14.20 4.40 12.01
C VAL A 28 15.19 4.51 10.85
N GLY A 29 15.37 5.72 10.31
CA GLY A 29 16.41 6.02 9.35
C GLY A 29 16.07 7.21 8.45
N ARG A 30 16.87 8.27 8.50
CA ARG A 30 16.72 9.46 7.64
C ARG A 30 17.57 9.39 6.36
N THR A 31 18.22 8.26 6.12
CA THR A 31 18.97 8.03 4.87
C THR A 31 18.03 8.09 3.67
N PRO A 32 18.42 8.75 2.57
CA PRO A 32 17.61 8.80 1.37
C PRO A 32 17.27 7.41 0.81
N THR A 33 16.06 7.27 0.27
CA THR A 33 15.71 6.04 -0.48
C THR A 33 16.41 6.03 -1.84
N THR A 34 16.64 4.83 -2.38
CA THR A 34 17.17 4.67 -3.74
C THR A 34 16.40 3.56 -4.45
N ALA A 35 16.28 3.66 -5.78
CA ALA A 35 15.54 2.69 -6.58
C ALA A 35 16.12 1.27 -6.51
N ARG A 36 17.39 1.11 -6.10
CA ARG A 36 18.09 -0.19 -5.99
C ARG A 36 17.80 -0.92 -4.67
N GLN A 37 17.09 -0.30 -3.74
CA GLN A 37 16.79 -0.91 -2.45
C GLN A 37 15.79 -2.05 -2.64
N LEU A 38 16.05 -3.21 -2.03
CA LEU A 38 15.20 -4.40 -2.19
C LEU A 38 13.73 -4.14 -1.82
N ALA A 39 13.46 -3.27 -0.84
CA ALA A 39 12.09 -2.89 -0.51
C ALA A 39 11.36 -2.22 -1.68
N VAL A 40 12.06 -1.35 -2.43
CA VAL A 40 11.53 -0.68 -3.63
C VAL A 40 11.36 -1.70 -4.76
N LEU A 41 12.39 -2.50 -5.04
CA LEU A 41 12.39 -3.48 -6.11
C LEU A 41 11.31 -4.57 -5.92
N ARG A 42 11.01 -4.93 -4.66
CA ARG A 42 9.99 -5.93 -4.32
C ARG A 42 8.59 -5.57 -4.80
N MET A 43 8.30 -4.28 -4.94
CA MET A 43 6.98 -3.82 -5.39
C MET A 43 6.86 -3.66 -6.90
N LEU A 44 7.96 -3.85 -7.67
CA LEU A 44 7.91 -3.79 -9.14
C LEU A 44 6.98 -4.86 -9.75
N PRO A 45 7.01 -6.13 -9.33
CA PRO A 45 6.12 -7.14 -9.89
C PRO A 45 4.64 -6.86 -9.62
N PHE A 46 4.30 -6.30 -8.46
CA PHE A 46 2.94 -5.86 -8.14
C PHE A 46 2.48 -4.74 -9.08
N ALA A 47 3.31 -3.70 -9.25
CA ALA A 47 2.98 -2.60 -10.16
C ALA A 47 2.83 -3.07 -11.61
N TRP A 48 3.67 -4.02 -12.04
CA TRP A 48 3.58 -4.63 -13.37
C TRP A 48 2.30 -5.45 -13.54
N ALA A 49 1.94 -6.29 -12.56
CA ALA A 49 0.70 -7.08 -12.59
C ALA A 49 -0.53 -6.17 -12.68
N LEU A 50 -0.60 -5.13 -11.85
CA LEU A 50 -1.66 -4.13 -11.86
C LEU A 50 -1.75 -3.40 -13.20
N THR A 51 -0.61 -2.96 -13.74
CA THR A 51 -0.57 -2.26 -15.03
C THR A 51 -1.11 -3.16 -16.13
N ARG A 52 -0.67 -4.42 -16.18
CA ARG A 52 -1.11 -5.37 -17.23
C ARG A 52 -2.58 -5.70 -17.16
N ALA A 53 -3.11 -5.85 -15.95
CA ALA A 53 -4.49 -6.27 -15.76
C ALA A 53 -5.48 -5.09 -15.82
N GLY A 54 -5.04 -3.87 -15.48
CA GLY A 54 -5.93 -2.70 -15.34
C GLY A 54 -5.79 -1.61 -16.39
N ALA A 55 -4.71 -1.56 -17.18
CA ALA A 55 -4.47 -0.44 -18.09
C ALA A 55 -5.61 -0.24 -19.11
N ASP A 56 -6.14 -1.33 -19.69
CA ASP A 56 -7.28 -1.28 -20.62
C ASP A 56 -8.61 -0.87 -19.95
N HIS A 57 -8.67 -0.92 -18.62
CA HIS A 57 -9.83 -0.51 -17.83
C HIS A 57 -9.72 0.93 -17.31
N GLY A 58 -8.67 1.67 -17.68
CA GLY A 58 -8.46 3.04 -17.21
C GLY A 58 -7.67 3.15 -15.90
N LEU A 59 -7.03 2.07 -15.44
CA LEU A 59 -6.17 2.09 -14.24
C LEU A 59 -4.78 2.63 -14.58
N ALA A 60 -4.39 3.75 -13.99
CA ALA A 60 -3.00 4.19 -13.95
C ALA A 60 -2.32 3.65 -12.68
N VAL A 61 -1.03 3.29 -12.77
CA VAL A 61 -0.28 2.77 -11.62
C VAL A 61 0.82 3.74 -11.24
N TRP A 62 0.75 4.27 -10.03
CA TRP A 62 1.66 5.27 -9.49
C TRP A 62 2.54 4.63 -8.43
N ARG A 63 3.84 4.54 -8.67
CA ARG A 63 4.79 4.04 -7.67
C ARG A 63 5.42 5.21 -6.95
N VAL A 64 5.25 5.25 -5.63
CA VAL A 64 5.85 6.29 -4.79
C VAL A 64 7.13 5.77 -4.16
N ARG A 65 8.19 6.57 -4.25
CA ARG A 65 9.45 6.36 -3.54
C ARG A 65 9.67 7.51 -2.57
N TYR A 66 9.64 7.18 -1.28
CA TYR A 66 9.72 8.16 -0.19
C TYR A 66 11.05 8.91 -0.20
N ARG A 67 11.11 10.07 0.46
CA ARG A 67 12.32 10.84 0.64
C ARG A 67 13.35 10.08 1.48
N VAL A 68 12.89 9.45 2.56
CA VAL A 68 13.73 8.74 3.54
C VAL A 68 13.22 7.32 3.79
N ARG A 69 14.10 6.46 4.29
CA ARG A 69 13.80 5.04 4.51
C ARG A 69 12.92 4.75 5.73
N GLY A 70 13.02 5.60 6.74
CA GLY A 70 12.47 5.38 8.08
C GLY A 70 11.05 5.94 8.25
N TRP A 71 10.30 5.32 9.15
CA TRP A 71 9.07 5.88 9.71
C TRP A 71 9.37 7.07 10.63
N ASN A 72 10.44 6.97 11.43
CA ASN A 72 11.00 8.04 12.28
C ASN A 72 10.04 8.55 13.38
N GLY A 73 9.41 7.62 14.12
CA GLY A 73 8.58 7.95 15.28
C GLY A 73 7.35 8.78 14.93
N SER A 74 7.16 9.93 15.60
CA SER A 74 6.04 10.84 15.36
C SER A 74 6.11 11.58 14.03
N GLU A 75 7.28 11.63 13.39
CA GLU A 75 7.41 12.24 12.05
C GLU A 75 6.58 11.48 11.02
N ALA A 76 6.42 10.16 11.20
CA ALA A 76 5.74 9.28 10.27
C ALA A 76 6.11 9.62 8.80
N SER A 77 7.41 9.78 8.53
CA SER A 77 7.92 10.43 7.30
C SER A 77 7.23 10.00 5.99
N PRO A 78 6.95 8.70 5.74
CA PRO A 78 6.28 8.29 4.51
C PRO A 78 4.80 8.73 4.41
N VAL A 79 4.12 9.02 5.52
CA VAL A 79 2.72 9.52 5.51
C VAL A 79 2.67 10.90 4.87
N ALA A 80 3.53 11.82 5.31
CA ALA A 80 3.62 13.16 4.72
C ALA A 80 3.98 13.12 3.23
N ASP A 81 4.84 12.18 2.83
CA ASP A 81 5.22 11.98 1.43
C ASP A 81 4.03 11.54 0.58
N VAL A 82 3.25 10.57 1.08
CA VAL A 82 2.09 10.04 0.37
C VAL A 82 0.94 11.04 0.34
N ASP A 83 0.70 11.79 1.42
CA ASP A 83 -0.31 12.86 1.45
C ASP A 83 0.01 13.97 0.43
N GLN A 84 1.29 14.34 0.28
CA GLN A 84 1.73 15.28 -0.75
C GLN A 84 1.42 14.74 -2.15
N VAL A 85 1.69 13.45 -2.40
CA VAL A 85 1.41 12.82 -3.70
C VAL A 85 -0.10 12.69 -3.96
N LEU A 86 -0.90 12.34 -2.95
CA LEU A 86 -2.37 12.26 -3.08
C LEU A 86 -3.00 13.63 -3.37
N THR A 87 -2.51 14.68 -2.71
CA THR A 87 -2.94 16.06 -2.97
C THR A 87 -2.64 16.45 -4.41
N ARG A 88 -1.41 16.18 -4.89
CA ARG A 88 -1.02 16.44 -6.27
C ARG A 88 -1.87 15.62 -7.26
N LEU A 89 -2.05 14.33 -6.99
CA LEU A 89 -2.87 13.44 -7.81
C LEU A 89 -4.29 14.00 -7.95
N ARG A 90 -4.92 14.44 -6.86
CA ARG A 90 -6.28 14.99 -6.88
C ARG A 90 -6.40 16.22 -7.79
N HIS A 91 -5.36 17.04 -7.86
CA HIS A 91 -5.32 18.18 -8.78
C HIS A 91 -5.17 17.76 -10.25
N GLU A 92 -4.45 16.68 -10.54
CA GLU A 92 -4.24 16.15 -11.90
C GLU A 92 -5.42 15.27 -12.37
N HIS A 93 -5.96 14.46 -11.46
CA HIS A 93 -6.99 13.46 -11.67
C HIS A 93 -7.87 13.32 -10.41
N ASP A 94 -9.09 13.84 -10.44
CA ASP A 94 -10.04 13.64 -9.33
C ASP A 94 -10.76 12.29 -9.46
N VAL A 95 -10.01 11.21 -9.29
CA VAL A 95 -10.45 9.82 -9.49
C VAL A 95 -10.25 8.97 -8.23
N PRO A 96 -10.94 7.82 -8.10
CA PRO A 96 -10.68 6.85 -7.04
C PRO A 96 -9.22 6.38 -6.99
N VAL A 97 -8.70 6.24 -5.77
CA VAL A 97 -7.34 5.77 -5.48
C VAL A 97 -7.41 4.49 -4.64
N ILE A 98 -6.68 3.47 -5.08
CA ILE A 98 -6.45 2.23 -4.35
C ILE A 98 -4.99 2.24 -3.89
N LEU A 99 -4.77 2.14 -2.58
CA LEU A 99 -3.42 2.10 -2.02
C LEU A 99 -2.95 0.65 -1.88
N VAL A 100 -1.77 0.34 -2.38
CA VAL A 100 -1.15 -1.00 -2.30
C VAL A 100 0.19 -0.86 -1.61
N GLY A 101 0.32 -1.34 -0.38
CA GLY A 101 1.52 -1.14 0.43
C GLY A 101 2.09 -2.42 1.01
N HIS A 102 3.42 -2.49 1.11
CA HIS A 102 4.13 -3.56 1.82
C HIS A 102 4.79 -3.08 3.11
N SER A 103 4.66 -3.82 4.22
CA SER A 103 5.38 -3.54 5.47
C SER A 103 5.13 -2.10 5.96
N MET A 104 6.16 -1.26 6.10
CA MET A 104 6.02 0.18 6.38
C MET A 104 5.13 0.90 5.35
N GLY A 105 5.18 0.53 4.07
CA GLY A 105 4.31 1.10 3.05
C GLY A 105 2.84 0.69 3.23
N ALA A 106 2.58 -0.48 3.78
CA ALA A 106 1.22 -0.90 4.15
C ALA A 106 0.69 -0.06 5.32
N ARG A 107 1.52 0.16 6.35
CA ARG A 107 1.19 1.07 7.46
C ARG A 107 0.90 2.48 6.95
N THR A 108 1.75 2.96 6.05
CA THR A 108 1.58 4.28 5.41
C THR A 108 0.23 4.35 4.69
N ALA A 109 -0.09 3.34 3.88
CA ALA A 109 -1.36 3.25 3.16
C ALA A 109 -2.56 3.30 4.12
N LEU A 110 -2.52 2.53 5.21
CA LEU A 110 -3.57 2.51 6.22
C LEU A 110 -3.74 3.87 6.91
N ARG A 111 -2.66 4.63 7.09
CA ARG A 111 -2.67 5.94 7.76
C ARG A 111 -3.20 7.07 6.88
N VAL A 112 -2.94 7.04 5.58
CA VAL A 112 -3.45 8.03 4.63
C VAL A 112 -4.83 7.68 4.05
N ALA A 113 -5.41 6.54 4.44
CA ALA A 113 -6.68 6.05 3.89
C ALA A 113 -7.88 6.99 4.09
N GLY A 114 -7.77 7.93 5.03
CA GLY A 114 -8.77 8.98 5.25
C GLY A 114 -8.85 10.02 4.13
N HIS A 115 -7.91 10.04 3.18
CA HIS A 115 -7.97 10.95 2.04
C HIS A 115 -9.26 10.74 1.22
N PRO A 116 -9.92 11.82 0.72
CA PRO A 116 -11.23 11.71 0.06
C PRO A 116 -11.27 10.78 -1.16
N ASN A 117 -10.20 10.77 -1.96
CA ASN A 117 -10.12 9.92 -3.15
C ASN A 117 -9.78 8.45 -2.83
N VAL A 118 -9.37 8.11 -1.61
CA VAL A 118 -8.99 6.73 -1.29
C VAL A 118 -10.24 5.89 -1.03
N VAL A 119 -10.44 4.86 -1.84
CA VAL A 119 -11.59 3.94 -1.76
C VAL A 119 -11.23 2.59 -1.16
N GLY A 120 -9.94 2.22 -1.18
CA GLY A 120 -9.49 0.98 -0.56
C GLY A 120 -7.98 0.86 -0.37
N VAL A 121 -7.60 -0.10 0.49
CA VAL A 121 -6.22 -0.39 0.84
C VAL A 121 -5.94 -1.88 0.78
N ALA A 122 -4.96 -2.28 -0.02
CA ALA A 122 -4.31 -3.59 0.02
C ALA A 122 -3.02 -3.49 0.83
N ALA A 123 -3.08 -3.95 2.08
CA ALA A 123 -1.99 -3.92 3.05
C ALA A 123 -1.32 -5.31 3.12
N LEU A 124 -0.10 -5.39 2.59
CA LEU A 124 0.66 -6.62 2.40
C LEU A 124 1.74 -6.76 3.48
N ALA A 125 1.69 -7.83 4.27
CA ALA A 125 2.54 -8.05 5.45
C ALA A 125 2.76 -6.76 6.26
N PRO A 126 1.68 -6.10 6.72
CA PRO A 126 1.78 -4.76 7.28
C PRO A 126 2.57 -4.74 8.58
N TRP A 127 3.41 -3.72 8.73
CA TRP A 127 3.97 -3.37 10.04
C TRP A 127 2.99 -2.49 10.79
N VAL A 128 2.22 -3.08 11.70
CA VAL A 128 1.21 -2.37 12.52
C VAL A 128 1.58 -2.52 13.99
N PRO A 129 2.22 -1.50 14.60
CA PRO A 129 2.43 -1.49 16.04
C PRO A 129 1.12 -1.50 16.82
N GLU A 130 1.19 -1.82 18.10
CA GLU A 130 0.04 -1.71 19.00
C GLU A 130 -0.48 -0.26 19.04
N GLY A 131 -1.81 -0.12 19.04
CA GLY A 131 -2.47 1.18 19.06
C GLY A 131 -2.52 1.91 17.71
N GLU A 132 -2.13 1.26 16.60
CA GLU A 132 -2.28 1.86 15.27
C GLU A 132 -3.77 2.20 15.00
N PRO A 133 -4.11 3.45 14.63
CA PRO A 133 -5.50 3.89 14.53
C PRO A 133 -6.20 3.29 13.31
N VAL A 134 -7.53 3.18 13.42
CA VAL A 134 -8.40 2.63 12.37
C VAL A 134 -9.51 3.57 11.92
N THR A 135 -9.79 4.66 12.64
CA THR A 135 -10.96 5.53 12.38
C THR A 135 -10.96 6.11 10.96
N GLN A 136 -9.77 6.38 10.41
CA GLN A 136 -9.60 6.85 9.03
C GLN A 136 -10.00 5.83 7.96
N LEU A 137 -10.22 4.56 8.33
CA LEU A 137 -10.67 3.50 7.41
C LEU A 137 -12.19 3.52 7.18
N ALA A 138 -12.93 4.40 7.85
CA ALA A 138 -14.37 4.50 7.71
C ALA A 138 -14.79 4.66 6.24
N ALA A 139 -15.76 3.88 5.77
CA ALA A 139 -16.21 3.85 4.37
C ALA A 139 -15.19 3.34 3.32
N ARG A 140 -14.08 2.71 3.74
CA ARG A 140 -13.08 2.12 2.83
C ARG A 140 -13.19 0.60 2.83
N ARG A 141 -12.75 -0.03 1.75
CA ARG A 141 -12.54 -1.49 1.69
C ARG A 141 -11.09 -1.84 1.96
N ILE A 142 -10.85 -2.80 2.83
CA ILE A 142 -9.50 -3.14 3.32
C ILE A 142 -9.20 -4.60 3.03
N LEU A 143 -8.10 -4.86 2.36
CA LEU A 143 -7.51 -6.18 2.20
C LEU A 143 -6.21 -6.26 2.98
N LEU A 144 -6.13 -7.17 3.94
CA LEU A 144 -4.94 -7.49 4.71
C LEU A 144 -4.46 -8.88 4.28
N ILE A 145 -3.21 -8.99 3.85
CA ILE A 145 -2.61 -10.28 3.51
C ILE A 145 -1.34 -10.45 4.35
N HIS A 146 -1.17 -11.59 5.03
CA HIS A 146 0.01 -11.85 5.85
C HIS A 146 0.53 -13.28 5.66
N GLY A 147 1.85 -13.46 5.62
CA GLY A 147 2.46 -14.78 5.62
C GLY A 147 2.55 -15.36 7.03
N THR A 148 2.10 -16.60 7.25
CA THR A 148 2.08 -17.17 8.61
C THR A 148 3.47 -17.50 9.18
N ALA A 149 4.51 -17.47 8.35
CA ALA A 149 5.91 -17.66 8.75
C ALA A 149 6.73 -16.36 8.69
N ASP A 150 6.06 -15.20 8.69
CA ASP A 150 6.70 -13.90 8.82
C ASP A 150 7.36 -13.76 10.20
N ARG A 151 8.64 -13.34 10.20
CA ARG A 151 9.45 -13.12 11.41
C ARG A 151 9.89 -11.66 11.58
N ILE A 152 9.47 -10.79 10.66
CA ILE A 152 9.80 -9.36 10.65
C ILE A 152 8.61 -8.55 11.16
N THR A 153 7.42 -8.84 10.63
CA THR A 153 6.16 -8.29 11.12
C THR A 153 5.31 -9.40 11.71
N SER A 154 4.44 -9.05 12.66
CA SER A 154 3.63 -10.03 13.37
C SER A 154 2.31 -10.31 12.64
N PRO A 155 2.04 -11.56 12.22
CA PRO A 155 0.73 -11.96 11.72
C PRO A 155 -0.36 -11.69 12.76
N ALA A 156 -0.10 -12.00 14.04
CA ALA A 156 -1.05 -11.76 15.13
C ALA A 156 -1.39 -10.26 15.32
N ALA A 157 -0.43 -9.36 15.09
CA ALA A 157 -0.70 -7.92 15.09
C ALA A 157 -1.61 -7.51 13.92
N THR A 158 -1.45 -8.15 12.75
CA THR A 158 -2.35 -7.93 11.60
C THR A 158 -3.76 -8.42 11.87
N HIS A 159 -3.91 -9.59 12.51
CA HIS A 159 -5.21 -10.10 12.97
C HIS A 159 -5.88 -9.14 13.96
N THR A 160 -5.10 -8.60 14.90
CA THR A 160 -5.61 -7.64 15.87
C THR A 160 -6.07 -6.35 15.19
N TYR A 161 -5.24 -5.81 14.30
CA TYR A 161 -5.60 -4.63 13.50
C TYR A 161 -6.85 -4.88 12.65
N ALA A 162 -6.97 -6.05 11.99
CA ALA A 162 -8.13 -6.40 11.17
C ALA A 162 -9.44 -6.36 11.97
N ARG A 163 -9.41 -6.87 13.21
CA ARG A 163 -10.58 -6.88 14.10
C ARG A 163 -11.05 -5.46 14.41
N HIS A 164 -10.13 -4.56 14.75
CA HIS A 164 -10.45 -3.14 15.00
C HIS A 164 -10.89 -2.42 13.73
N ALA A 165 -10.25 -2.70 12.60
CA ALA A 165 -10.62 -2.13 11.31
C ALA A 165 -12.05 -2.52 10.89
N ALA A 166 -12.48 -3.75 11.19
CA ALA A 166 -13.83 -4.24 10.88
C ALA A 166 -14.95 -3.51 11.65
N GLU A 167 -14.62 -2.80 12.74
CA GLU A 167 -15.61 -1.99 13.48
C GLU A 167 -15.98 -0.70 12.73
N VAL A 168 -15.17 -0.26 11.76
CA VAL A 168 -15.31 1.05 11.11
C VAL A 168 -15.30 0.99 9.57
N ALA A 169 -14.52 0.09 8.98
CA ALA A 169 -14.40 -0.05 7.53
C ALA A 169 -15.67 -0.66 6.91
N THR A 170 -15.91 -0.39 5.62
CA THR A 170 -17.03 -1.00 4.89
C THR A 170 -16.87 -2.50 4.75
N GLU A 171 -15.63 -2.95 4.51
CA GLU A 171 -15.29 -4.35 4.34
C GLU A 171 -13.84 -4.54 4.80
N VAL A 172 -13.59 -5.61 5.55
CA VAL A 172 -12.22 -6.07 5.87
C VAL A 172 -12.10 -7.53 5.44
N ARG A 173 -11.18 -7.80 4.52
CA ARG A 173 -10.77 -9.17 4.17
C ARG A 173 -9.36 -9.41 4.71
N LEU A 174 -9.21 -10.45 5.53
CA LEU A 174 -7.93 -10.90 6.04
C LEU A 174 -7.58 -12.25 5.43
N ILE A 175 -6.39 -12.37 4.83
CA ILE A 175 -5.91 -13.59 4.20
C ILE A 175 -4.55 -13.95 4.79
N ASP A 176 -4.50 -15.09 5.46
CA ASP A 176 -3.25 -15.74 5.84
C ASP A 176 -2.73 -16.61 4.71
N ILE A 177 -1.44 -16.48 4.40
CA ILE A 177 -0.76 -17.33 3.43
C ILE A 177 0.15 -18.31 4.19
N PRO A 178 -0.23 -19.60 4.30
CA PRO A 178 0.51 -20.57 5.08
C PRO A 178 1.98 -20.69 4.63
N GLY A 179 2.91 -20.62 5.56
CA GLY A 179 4.33 -20.83 5.29
C GLY A 179 4.99 -19.73 4.45
N GLU A 180 4.33 -18.60 4.21
CA GLU A 180 4.93 -17.44 3.54
C GLU A 180 5.65 -16.54 4.53
N GLY A 181 6.72 -15.88 4.08
CA GLY A 181 7.49 -14.95 4.91
C GLY A 181 7.35 -13.49 4.47
N HIS A 182 7.98 -12.57 5.20
CA HIS A 182 7.86 -11.12 5.00
C HIS A 182 8.14 -10.64 3.57
N ALA A 183 9.05 -11.32 2.88
CA ALA A 183 9.49 -10.92 1.55
C ALA A 183 8.48 -11.26 0.43
N MET A 184 7.45 -12.06 0.72
CA MET A 184 6.39 -12.46 -0.23
C MET A 184 6.92 -13.23 -1.46
N LEU A 185 7.96 -14.04 -1.28
CA LEU A 185 8.69 -14.68 -2.39
C LEU A 185 8.38 -16.17 -2.55
N ARG A 186 7.74 -16.84 -1.60
CA ARG A 186 7.47 -18.28 -1.70
C ARG A 186 6.26 -18.56 -2.59
N LYS A 187 5.24 -17.69 -2.56
CA LYS A 187 4.00 -17.80 -3.33
C LYS A 187 3.68 -16.49 -4.07
N PRO A 188 4.61 -15.94 -4.86
CA PRO A 188 4.50 -14.58 -5.41
C PRO A 188 3.25 -14.38 -6.28
N ARG A 189 2.84 -15.40 -7.04
CA ARG A 189 1.61 -15.34 -7.86
C ARG A 189 0.38 -15.05 -7.02
N LEU A 190 0.21 -15.76 -5.90
CA LEU A 190 -0.94 -15.58 -5.00
C LEU A 190 -1.01 -14.13 -4.47
N TRP A 191 0.11 -13.53 -4.10
CA TRP A 191 0.14 -12.13 -3.66
C TRP A 191 -0.30 -11.18 -4.77
N HIS A 192 0.22 -11.36 -5.98
CA HIS A 192 -0.12 -10.51 -7.12
C HIS A 192 -1.58 -10.67 -7.53
N ASP A 193 -2.09 -11.90 -7.57
CA ASP A 193 -3.45 -12.23 -7.97
C ASP A 193 -4.45 -11.61 -6.99
N LEU A 194 -4.29 -11.84 -5.67
CA LEU A 194 -5.16 -11.26 -4.64
C LEU A 194 -5.14 -9.73 -4.64
N THR A 195 -3.96 -9.13 -4.82
CA THR A 195 -3.80 -7.67 -4.87
C THR A 195 -4.48 -7.09 -6.12
N THR A 196 -4.32 -7.76 -7.25
CA THR A 196 -4.88 -7.32 -8.53
C THR A 196 -6.39 -7.46 -8.53
N GLU A 197 -6.91 -8.62 -8.12
CA GLU A 197 -8.35 -8.88 -8.00
C GLU A 197 -9.03 -7.84 -7.10
N PHE A 198 -8.45 -7.57 -5.92
CA PHE A 198 -8.97 -6.54 -5.04
C PHE A 198 -8.95 -5.16 -5.67
N THR A 199 -7.84 -4.77 -6.31
CA THR A 199 -7.73 -3.46 -6.94
C THR A 199 -8.74 -3.29 -8.09
N LEU A 200 -8.90 -4.31 -8.93
CA LEU A 200 -9.83 -4.28 -10.05
C LEU A 200 -11.31 -4.36 -9.61
N SER A 201 -11.59 -4.90 -8.43
CA SER A 201 -12.95 -4.89 -7.87
C SER A 201 -13.45 -3.50 -7.42
N LEU A 202 -12.57 -2.49 -7.45
CA LEU A 202 -12.82 -1.12 -6.99
C LEU A 202 -12.83 -0.09 -8.14
N ILE A 203 -12.72 -0.53 -9.40
CA ILE A 203 -12.67 0.33 -10.58
C ILE A 203 -13.85 0.10 -11.53
#